data_AF-A0A922XRG0-F1
#
_entry.id   AF-A0A922XRG0-F1
#
_cell.length_a   1.000
_cell.length_b   1.000
_cell.length_c   1.000
_cell.angle_alpha   90.00
_cell.angle_beta   90.00
_cell.angle_gamma   90.00
#
_symmetry.space_group_name_H-M   'P 1'
#
loop_
_entity.id
_entity.type
_entity.pdbx_description
1 polymer ?
#
loop_
_entity_poly.entity_id
_entity_poly.type
_entity_poly.pdbx_seq_one_letter_code
_entity_poly.pdbx_strand_id
1 'polypeptide(L)' 'MALDLKNKNGLTMKVIPLGGKIVSLHVPDKNGVLGDVVLGYDTIEQYIKGNPYFGAMIGR' A
#
# COMPACT_ATOMS: atom_id res chain seq x y z
N MET A 1 -11.13 -3.16 7.44
CA MET A 1 -10.13 -4.20 7.79
C MET A 1 -8.99 -4.11 6.79
N ALA A 2 -7.74 -4.00 7.26
CA ALA A 2 -6.54 -3.98 6.43
C ALA A 2 -5.66 -5.19 6.81
N LEU A 3 -4.91 -5.72 5.86
CA LEU A 3 -3.94 -6.79 6.07
C LEU A 3 -2.53 -6.21 6.03
N ASP A 4 -1.76 -6.46 7.08
CA ASP A 4 -0.35 -6.08 7.18
C ASP A 4 0.54 -7.30 6.92
N LEU A 5 1.45 -7.17 5.95
CA LEU A 5 2.36 -8.21 5.49
C LEU A 5 3.80 -7.75 5.72
N LYS A 6 4.66 -8.68 6.17
CA LYS A 6 6.10 -8.43 6.36
C LYS A 6 6.90 -9.55 5.71
N ASN A 7 7.98 -9.20 5.01
CA ASN A 7 8.91 -10.19 4.49
C ASN A 7 10.17 -10.34 5.37
N LYS A 8 10.99 -11.35 5.07
CA LYS A 8 12.24 -11.62 5.80
C LYS A 8 13.30 -10.52 5.64
N ASN A 9 13.17 -9.67 4.63
CA ASN A 9 14.13 -8.61 4.27
C ASN A 9 13.74 -7.23 4.83
N GLY A 10 12.75 -7.16 5.72
CA GLY A 10 12.37 -5.92 6.41
C GLY A 10 11.32 -5.05 5.70
N LEU A 11 10.87 -5.44 4.50
CA LEU A 11 9.76 -4.76 3.82
C LEU A 11 8.44 -5.03 4.54
N THR A 12 7.60 -4.00 4.65
CA THR A 12 6.22 -4.13 5.14
C THR A 12 5.23 -3.53 4.15
N MET A 13 4.11 -4.22 3.93
CA MET A 13 3.06 -3.84 3.00
C MET A 13 1.70 -3.86 3.68
N LYS A 14 0.87 -2.85 3.43
CA LYS A 14 -0.53 -2.82 3.87
C LYS A 14 -1.45 -2.93 2.66
N VAL A 15 -2.41 -3.85 2.73
CA VAL A 15 -3.41 -4.09 1.68
C VAL A 15 -4.82 -3.97 2.26
N ILE A 16 -5.75 -3.38 1.50
CA ILE A 16 -7.18 -3.33 1.86
C ILE A 16 -8.03 -4.15 0.87
N PRO A 17 -9.16 -4.72 1.32
CA PRO A 17 -10.01 -5.53 0.45
C PRO A 17 -10.71 -4.73 -0.65
N LEU A 18 -10.82 -3.40 -0.52
CA LEU A 18 -11.38 -2.53 -1.56
C LEU A 18 -10.49 -2.58 -2.81
N GLY A 19 -10.89 -3.34 -3.81
CA GLY A 19 -10.12 -3.52 -5.06
C GLY A 19 -8.74 -4.15 -4.86
N GLY A 20 -8.52 -4.87 -3.74
CA GLY A 20 -7.22 -5.46 -3.40
C GLY A 20 -6.09 -4.43 -3.38
N LYS A 21 -6.35 -3.23 -2.87
CA LYS A 21 -5.43 -2.09 -3.00
C LYS A 21 -4.24 -2.18 -2.06
N ILE A 22 -3.02 -2.04 -2.60
CA ILE A 22 -1.82 -1.73 -1.83
C ILE A 22 -1.89 -0.26 -1.42
N VAL A 23 -2.02 0.01 -0.11
CA VAL A 23 -2.16 1.38 0.43
C VAL A 23 -0.88 1.90 1.07
N SER A 24 0.08 1.02 1.36
CA SER A 24 1.39 1.40 1.86
C SER A 24 2.41 0.30 1.57
N LEU A 25 3.63 0.69 1.19
CA LEU A 25 4.75 -0.22 0.94
C LEU A 25 6.04 0.40 1.48
N HIS A 26 6.41 0.01 2.70
CA HIS A 26 7.66 0.48 3.31
C HIS A 26 8.82 -0.42 2.93
N VAL A 27 9.85 0.18 2.34
CA VAL A 27 11.08 -0.50 1.89
C VAL A 27 12.28 0.12 2.60
N PRO A 28 13.22 -0.68 3.13
CA PRO A 28 14.43 -0.14 3.73
C PRO A 28 15.34 0.44 2.65
N ASP A 29 15.87 1.64 2.91
CA ASP A 29 16.91 2.26 2.10
C ASP A 29 18.30 1.63 2.37
N LYS A 30 19.35 2.22 1.77
CA LYS A 30 20.74 1.76 1.97
C LYS A 30 21.24 1.80 3.42
N ASN A 31 20.59 2.59 4.27
CA ASN A 31 20.90 2.74 5.69
C ASN A 31 19.93 1.93 6.58
N GLY A 32 18.99 1.17 5.99
CA GLY A 32 17.96 0.42 6.69
C GLY A 32 16.75 1.26 7.14
N VAL A 33 16.66 2.53 6.72
CA VAL A 33 15.53 3.40 7.07
C VAL A 33 14.35 3.06 6.18
N LEU A 34 13.21 2.76 6.79
CA LEU A 34 11.97 2.46 6.08
C LEU A 34 11.35 3.74 5.51
N GLY A 35 10.98 3.70 4.22
CA GLY A 35 10.18 4.74 3.58
C GLY A 35 9.05 4.14 2.75
N ASP A 36 7.89 4.79 2.75
CA ASP A 36 6.78 4.42 1.86
C ASP A 36 7.08 4.83 0.42
N VAL A 37 7.02 3.87 -0.50
CA VAL A 37 7.42 4.07 -1.90
C VAL A 37 6.26 4.00 -2.89
N VAL A 38 5.01 3.94 -2.41
CA VAL A 38 3.83 3.96 -3.28
C VAL A 38 3.04 5.26 -3.13
N LEU A 39 2.38 5.67 -4.22
CA LEU A 39 1.39 6.74 -4.16
C LEU A 39 0.08 6.22 -3.61
N GLY A 40 -0.57 7.02 -2.78
CA GLY A 40 -1.79 6.62 -2.11
C GLY A 40 -2.48 7.76 -1.40
N TYR A 41 -3.41 7.39 -0.54
CA TYR A 41 -4.16 8.29 0.31
C TYR A 41 -4.16 7.77 1.76
N ASP A 42 -4.45 8.66 2.70
CA ASP A 42 -4.47 8.30 4.12
C ASP A 42 -5.81 7.68 4.54
N THR A 43 -6.91 7.99 3.82
CA THR A 43 -8.26 7.52 4.17
C THR A 43 -8.96 6.75 3.06
N ILE A 44 -9.90 5.89 3.45
CA ILE A 44 -10.70 5.07 2.53
C ILE A 44 -11.57 5.97 1.63
N GLU A 45 -12.10 7.06 2.16
CA GLU A 45 -12.97 7.99 1.42
C GLU A 45 -12.22 8.64 0.24
N GLN A 46 -10.92 8.92 0.42
CA GLN A 46 -10.08 9.44 -0.65
C GLN A 46 -9.83 8.39 -1.74
N TYR A 47 -9.70 7.11 -1.39
CA TYR A 47 -9.63 6.03 -2.38
C TYR A 47 -10.95 5.82 -3.15
N ILE A 48 -12.10 6.17 -2.55
CA ILE A 48 -13.41 6.09 -3.21
C ILE A 48 -13.62 7.27 -4.17
N LYS A 49 -13.19 8.48 -3.80
CA LYS A 49 -13.43 9.71 -4.57
C LYS A 49 -12.30 10.12 -5.51
N GLY A 50 -11.08 9.71 -5.19
CA GLY A 50 -9.85 10.08 -5.87
C GLY A 50 -9.51 9.17 -7.03
N ASN A 51 -8.21 8.95 -7.28
CA ASN A 51 -7.75 8.10 -8.37
C ASN A 51 -8.19 6.64 -8.13
N PRO A 52 -8.99 6.04 -9.03
CA PRO A 52 -9.53 4.70 -8.82
C PRO A 52 -8.47 3.60 -8.92
N TYR A 53 -7.29 3.88 -9.49
CA TYR A 53 -6.29 2.88 -9.83
C TYR A 53 -5.10 2.82 -8.87
N PHE A 54 -4.95 3.77 -7.93
CA PHE A 54 -3.87 3.72 -6.95
C PHE A 54 -3.91 2.43 -6.15
N GLY A 55 -2.79 1.71 -6.22
CA GLY A 55 -2.54 0.43 -5.59
C GLY A 55 -3.47 -0.71 -6.01
N ALA A 56 -4.40 -0.49 -6.94
CA ALA A 56 -5.52 -1.40 -7.18
C ALA A 56 -5.10 -2.62 -8.01
N MET A 57 -5.70 -3.77 -7.68
CA MET A 57 -5.66 -4.92 -8.57
C MET A 57 -6.61 -4.65 -9.75
N ILE A 58 -6.07 -4.71 -10.97
CA ILE A 58 -6.86 -4.48 -12.20
C ILE A 58 -7.20 -5.84 -12.82
N GLY A 59 -8.48 -6.05 -13.13
CA GLY A 59 -8.99 -7.31 -13.67
C GLY A 59 -10.34 -7.16 -14.36
N ARG A 60 -10.80 -8.24 -14.99
CA ARG A 60 -12.09 -8.37 -15.68
C ARG A 60 -12.92 -9.46 -15.03
#